data_AF-A0A7C6U313-F1
#
_entry.id   AF-A0A7C6U313-F1
#
_cell.length_a   1.000
_cell.length_b   1.000
_cell.length_c   1.000
_cell.angle_alpha   90.00
_cell.angle_beta   90.00
_cell.angle_gamma   90.00
#
_symmetry.space_group_name_H-M   'P 1'
#
loop_
_entity.id
_entity.type
_entity.pdbx_description
1 polymer ?
#
loop_
_entity_poly.entity_id
_entity_poly.type
_entity_poly.pdbx_seq_one_letter_code
_entity_poly.pdbx_strand_id
1 'polypeptide(L)'
;MKDILNIDKLNIIIASNEDILFLIKTSTKLLRVKYLRYQEVIDDFLGSYSFDALLDLNLSKGFTFSNAKILLNNSLLLSYNKKNENFVELFELQQKYKQYLINDKLNLEKYENANIILYNYYRTDDLLNSAIEKLEENFPVIKYYSKECESSNVYFNEYSTINKEVKDLTYKVAELLHNNVPSEDIVIINNNSEYDAILRAYFNLANISLSDELVPLIHYEFVKNIINEIFVYDDINLVNSFNKIVERYTKFSRAETKLIKEINKVIASLVNLNLNKMELKDLVVYLLT
;
A
#
# COMPACT_ATOMS: atom_id res chain seq x y z
N MET A 1 8.90 21.53 -15.92
CA MET A 1 8.74 21.88 -14.49
C MET A 1 9.44 23.19 -14.12
N LYS A 2 10.62 23.49 -14.70
CA LYS A 2 11.43 24.67 -14.37
C LYS A 2 10.71 26.03 -14.53
N ASP A 3 9.76 26.14 -15.47
CA ASP A 3 9.01 27.38 -15.72
C ASP A 3 7.76 27.55 -14.83
N ILE A 4 7.43 26.53 -14.04
CA ILE A 4 6.20 26.47 -13.21
C ILE A 4 6.51 26.78 -11.74
N LEU A 5 7.76 26.57 -11.31
CA LEU A 5 8.17 26.76 -9.93
C LEU A 5 8.35 28.25 -9.63
N ASN A 6 7.63 28.73 -8.62
CA ASN A 6 7.70 30.11 -8.17
C ASN A 6 8.75 30.23 -7.06
N ILE A 7 9.75 31.11 -7.25
CA ILE A 7 10.86 31.29 -6.30
C ILE A 7 10.41 32.00 -5.02
N ASP A 8 9.37 32.86 -5.12
CA ASP A 8 8.91 33.71 -4.02
C ASP A 8 7.84 33.02 -3.14
N LYS A 9 7.33 31.86 -3.56
CA LYS A 9 6.30 31.10 -2.86
C LYS A 9 6.78 29.69 -2.48
N LEU A 10 6.14 29.11 -1.47
CA LEU A 10 6.28 27.67 -1.19
C LEU A 10 5.69 26.89 -2.36
N ASN A 11 6.44 25.95 -2.94
CA ASN A 11 5.91 25.03 -3.95
C ASN A 11 5.55 23.72 -3.26
N ILE A 12 4.28 23.33 -3.30
CA ILE A 12 3.82 22.03 -2.81
C ILE A 12 3.71 21.11 -4.02
N ILE A 13 4.54 20.06 -4.06
CA ILE A 13 4.51 19.06 -5.12
C ILE A 13 3.87 17.80 -4.55
N ILE A 14 2.76 17.39 -5.16
CA ILE A 14 2.03 16.18 -4.81
C ILE A 14 2.34 15.13 -5.88
N ALA A 15 2.92 14.00 -5.47
CA ALA A 15 3.33 12.94 -6.39
C ALA A 15 3.40 11.57 -5.69
N SER A 16 3.66 10.51 -6.47
CA SER A 16 3.97 9.19 -5.93
C SER A 16 5.32 9.20 -5.18
N ASN A 17 5.58 8.18 -4.36
CA ASN A 17 6.88 8.06 -3.67
C ASN A 17 8.05 8.01 -4.65
N GLU A 18 7.88 7.28 -5.75
CA GLU A 18 8.90 7.11 -6.78
C GLU A 18 9.19 8.43 -7.49
N ASP A 19 8.14 9.17 -7.84
CA ASP A 19 8.25 10.50 -8.46
C ASP A 19 8.93 11.51 -7.52
N ILE A 20 8.59 11.49 -6.23
CA ILE A 20 9.24 12.37 -5.23
C ILE A 20 10.74 12.08 -5.19
N LEU A 21 11.14 10.80 -5.11
CA LEU A 21 12.53 10.41 -5.09
C LEU A 21 13.26 10.83 -6.38
N PHE A 22 12.62 10.66 -7.53
CA PHE A 22 13.13 11.10 -8.82
C PHE A 22 13.35 12.62 -8.87
N LEU A 23 12.36 13.40 -8.43
CA LEU A 23 12.42 14.86 -8.39
C LEU A 23 13.50 15.38 -7.44
N ILE A 24 13.69 14.73 -6.29
CA ILE A 24 14.76 15.06 -5.35
C ILE A 24 16.13 14.83 -6.01
N LYS A 25 16.33 13.66 -6.63
CA LYS A 25 17.60 13.29 -7.29
C LYS A 25 17.98 14.19 -8.46
N THR A 26 17.00 14.65 -9.23
CA THR A 26 17.20 15.48 -10.43
C THR A 26 17.22 16.98 -10.14
N SER A 27 16.97 17.38 -8.89
CA SER A 27 16.98 18.79 -8.50
C SER A 27 18.39 19.37 -8.55
N THR A 28 18.55 20.45 -9.31
CA THR A 28 19.83 21.16 -9.52
C THR A 28 19.88 22.54 -8.87
N LYS A 29 18.76 22.98 -8.28
CA LYS A 29 18.61 24.29 -7.62
C LYS A 29 17.95 24.11 -6.26
N LEU A 30 18.38 24.94 -5.31
CA LEU A 30 17.71 25.10 -4.03
C LEU A 30 16.44 25.92 -4.26
N LEU A 31 15.29 25.25 -4.19
CA LEU A 31 13.97 25.87 -4.23
C LEU A 31 13.24 25.53 -2.93
N ARG A 32 12.36 26.44 -2.48
CA ARG A 32 11.50 26.19 -1.33
C ARG A 32 10.36 25.26 -1.74
N VAL A 33 10.61 23.96 -1.64
CA VAL A 33 9.69 22.89 -2.06
C VAL A 33 9.29 22.04 -0.86
N LYS A 34 8.01 21.70 -0.77
CA LYS A 34 7.49 20.66 0.11
C LYS A 34 6.89 19.56 -0.76
N TYR A 35 7.35 18.33 -0.56
CA TYR A 35 6.80 17.16 -1.22
C TYR A 35 5.72 16.53 -0.34
N LEU A 36 4.60 16.17 -0.93
CA LEU A 36 3.51 15.46 -0.27
C LEU A 36 3.17 14.21 -1.07
N ARG A 37 2.95 13.11 -0.36
CA ARG A 37 2.44 11.87 -0.92
C ARG A 37 0.93 11.96 -1.09
N TYR A 38 0.39 11.14 -1.99
CA TYR A 38 -1.05 11.02 -2.19
C TYR A 38 -1.83 10.74 -0.90
N GLN A 39 -1.34 9.85 -0.04
CA GLN A 39 -1.98 9.56 1.25
C GLN A 39 -2.04 10.79 2.16
N GLU A 40 -1.02 11.64 2.16
CA GLU A 40 -1.00 12.85 3.00
C GLU A 40 -2.06 13.86 2.53
N VAL A 41 -2.27 13.95 1.22
CA VAL A 41 -3.33 14.81 0.65
C VAL A 41 -4.72 14.25 0.96
N ILE A 42 -4.89 12.93 0.89
CA ILE A 42 -6.14 12.27 1.31
C ILE A 42 -6.42 12.59 2.79
N ASP A 43 -5.44 12.40 3.66
CA ASP A 43 -5.58 12.64 5.09
C ASP A 43 -5.86 14.12 5.40
N ASP A 44 -5.26 15.06 4.66
CA ASP A 44 -5.50 16.50 4.83
C ASP A 44 -6.94 16.91 4.45
N PHE A 45 -7.49 16.38 3.36
CA PHE A 45 -8.78 16.85 2.80
C PHE A 45 -9.99 15.99 3.19
N LEU A 46 -9.78 14.69 3.40
CA LEU A 46 -10.81 13.74 3.79
C LEU A 46 -10.71 13.36 5.26
N GLY A 47 -9.51 13.43 5.85
CA GLY A 47 -9.22 12.92 7.18
C GLY A 47 -8.83 11.45 7.17
N SER A 48 -8.38 10.96 8.32
CA SER A 48 -8.12 9.54 8.55
C SER A 48 -8.77 9.07 9.84
N TYR A 49 -9.32 7.86 9.84
CA TYR A 49 -9.83 7.27 11.07
C TYR A 49 -8.68 6.78 11.92
N SER A 50 -8.70 7.10 13.22
CA SER A 50 -7.76 6.54 14.18
C SER A 50 -7.88 5.02 14.28
N PHE A 51 -6.83 4.39 14.79
CA PHE A 51 -6.81 2.95 15.05
C PHE A 51 -7.94 2.52 16.00
N ASP A 52 -8.37 3.39 16.92
CA ASP A 52 -9.47 3.11 17.84
C ASP A 52 -10.82 2.95 17.10
N ALA A 53 -11.04 3.65 15.99
CA ALA A 53 -12.23 3.46 15.16
C ALA A 53 -12.25 2.08 14.50
N LEU A 54 -11.08 1.68 13.97
CA LEU A 54 -10.88 0.39 13.32
C LEU A 54 -11.11 -0.74 14.34
N LEU A 55 -10.60 -0.57 15.56
CA LEU A 55 -10.79 -1.49 16.66
C LEU A 55 -12.27 -1.58 17.06
N ASP A 56 -12.92 -0.46 17.37
CA ASP A 56 -14.33 -0.47 17.80
C ASP A 56 -15.26 -1.01 16.70
N LEU A 57 -14.99 -0.75 15.42
CA LEU A 57 -15.77 -1.31 14.32
C LEU A 57 -15.58 -2.83 14.20
N ASN A 58 -14.35 -3.32 14.32
CA ASN A 58 -14.05 -4.75 14.37
C ASN A 58 -14.81 -5.43 15.53
N LEU A 59 -14.72 -4.87 16.74
CA LEU A 59 -15.34 -5.40 17.95
C LEU A 59 -16.87 -5.36 17.91
N SER A 60 -17.46 -4.24 17.48
CA SER A 60 -18.91 -4.04 17.56
C SER A 60 -19.71 -4.72 16.45
N LYS A 61 -19.09 -4.99 15.29
CA LYS A 61 -19.77 -5.59 14.13
C LYS A 61 -19.19 -6.95 13.71
N GLY A 62 -18.07 -7.39 14.32
CA GLY A 62 -17.42 -8.65 13.99
C GLY A 62 -16.77 -8.67 12.60
N PHE A 63 -16.44 -7.51 12.03
CA PHE A 63 -15.74 -7.42 10.76
C PHE A 63 -14.24 -7.69 10.93
N THR A 64 -13.59 -8.33 9.96
CA THR A 64 -12.12 -8.39 9.93
C THR A 64 -11.53 -6.98 9.85
N PHE A 65 -10.31 -6.78 10.36
CA PHE A 65 -9.64 -5.48 10.31
C PHE A 65 -9.50 -4.92 8.88
N SER A 66 -9.26 -5.77 7.88
CA SER A 66 -9.26 -5.37 6.47
C SER A 66 -10.62 -4.81 6.03
N ASN A 67 -11.71 -5.52 6.34
CA ASN A 67 -13.06 -5.09 5.98
C ASN A 67 -13.47 -3.83 6.74
N ALA A 68 -13.12 -3.74 8.02
CA ALA A 68 -13.34 -2.54 8.83
C ALA A 68 -12.61 -1.33 8.23
N LYS A 69 -11.35 -1.48 7.81
CA LYS A 69 -10.59 -0.43 7.14
C LYS A 69 -11.24 0.00 5.83
N ILE A 70 -11.65 -0.95 4.99
CA ILE A 70 -12.32 -0.64 3.71
C ILE A 70 -13.62 0.13 3.96
N LEU A 71 -14.45 -0.31 4.91
CA LEU A 71 -15.70 0.36 5.24
C LEU A 71 -15.48 1.79 5.77
N LEU A 72 -14.53 1.96 6.69
CA LEU A 72 -14.17 3.27 7.21
C LEU A 72 -13.64 4.18 6.09
N ASN A 73 -12.73 3.70 5.25
CA ASN A 73 -12.21 4.45 4.12
C ASN A 73 -13.30 4.84 3.13
N ASN A 74 -14.18 3.92 2.74
CA ASN A 74 -15.28 4.21 1.83
C ASN A 74 -16.29 5.19 2.43
N SER A 75 -16.44 5.22 3.76
CA SER A 75 -17.28 6.22 4.42
C SER A 75 -16.75 7.66 4.25
N LEU A 76 -15.45 7.85 3.96
CA LEU A 76 -14.87 9.18 3.72
C LEU A 76 -15.29 9.78 2.36
N LEU A 77 -15.67 8.94 1.40
CA LEU A 77 -16.15 9.38 0.08
C LEU A 77 -17.54 10.02 0.15
N LEU A 78 -18.28 9.81 1.24
CA LEU A 78 -19.61 10.37 1.38
C LEU A 78 -19.57 11.85 1.73
N SER A 79 -20.23 12.66 0.90
CA SER A 79 -20.48 14.05 1.21
C SER A 79 -21.42 14.15 2.42
N TYR A 80 -21.03 14.92 3.44
CA TYR A 80 -21.84 15.16 4.66
C TYR A 80 -23.29 15.62 4.38
N ASN A 81 -23.56 16.18 3.20
CA ASN A 81 -24.80 16.87 2.88
C ASN A 81 -25.77 16.10 1.97
N LYS A 82 -25.44 14.87 1.53
CA LYS A 82 -26.34 14.07 0.68
C LYS A 82 -26.51 12.66 1.23
N LYS A 83 -27.66 12.40 1.82
CA LYS A 83 -28.09 11.04 2.15
C LYS A 83 -28.54 10.36 0.85
N ASN A 84 -27.67 9.53 0.30
CA ASN A 84 -28.04 8.63 -0.79
C ASN A 84 -28.60 7.35 -0.16
N GLU A 85 -29.80 6.93 -0.57
CA GLU A 85 -30.47 5.74 -0.04
C GLU A 85 -29.65 4.46 -0.24
N ASN A 86 -28.77 4.44 -1.27
CA ASN A 86 -27.90 3.29 -1.54
C ASN A 86 -26.68 3.20 -0.58
N PHE A 87 -26.41 4.24 0.22
CA PHE A 87 -25.23 4.32 1.09
C PHE A 87 -25.57 4.65 2.55
N VAL A 88 -26.78 4.30 3.00
CA VAL A 88 -27.26 4.59 4.37
C VAL A 88 -26.31 4.01 5.42
N GLU A 89 -25.86 2.77 5.25
CA GLU A 89 -24.95 2.11 6.20
C GLU A 89 -23.60 2.82 6.33
N LEU A 90 -23.01 3.24 5.21
CA LEU A 90 -21.75 3.98 5.21
C LEU A 90 -21.91 5.38 5.82
N PHE A 91 -23.07 6.02 5.63
CA PHE A 91 -23.37 7.31 6.25
C PHE A 91 -23.53 7.18 7.76
N GLU A 92 -24.24 6.15 8.23
CA GLU A 92 -24.39 5.85 9.65
C GLU A 92 -23.04 5.54 10.32
N LEU A 93 -22.18 4.79 9.62
CA LEU A 93 -20.80 4.57 10.06
C LEU A 93 -20.03 5.89 10.17
N GLN A 94 -20.08 6.74 9.14
CA GLN A 94 -19.40 8.04 9.16
C GLN A 94 -19.84 8.90 10.36
N GLN A 95 -21.14 8.95 10.66
CA GLN A 95 -21.67 9.69 11.80
C GLN A 95 -21.26 9.08 13.14
N LYS A 96 -21.36 7.75 13.28
CA LYS A 96 -21.00 7.05 14.52
C LYS A 96 -19.51 7.22 14.85
N TYR A 97 -18.63 7.14 13.85
CA TYR A 97 -17.18 7.18 14.04
C TYR A 97 -16.56 8.57 13.88
N LYS A 98 -17.37 9.62 13.70
CA LYS A 98 -16.91 10.99 13.50
C LYS A 98 -15.95 11.49 14.58
N GLN A 99 -16.14 11.06 15.83
CA GLN A 99 -15.27 11.45 16.95
C GLN A 99 -13.84 10.89 16.83
N TYR A 100 -13.66 9.81 16.07
CA TYR A 100 -12.38 9.17 15.82
C TYR A 100 -11.73 9.64 14.51
N LEU A 101 -12.41 10.51 13.76
CA LEU A 101 -11.90 11.07 12.52
C LEU A 101 -10.89 12.16 12.85
N ILE A 102 -9.64 11.90 12.50
CA ILE A 102 -8.55 12.86 12.58
C ILE A 102 -8.63 13.73 11.32
N ASN A 103 -9.08 14.96 11.50
CA ASN A 103 -9.12 15.98 10.45
C ASN A 103 -8.58 17.29 11.04
N ASP A 104 -7.30 17.56 10.79
CA ASP A 104 -6.64 18.75 11.29
C ASP A 104 -6.83 19.90 10.30
N LYS A 105 -7.72 20.84 10.65
CA LYS A 105 -7.98 22.03 9.82
C LYS A 105 -6.73 22.90 9.61
N LEU A 106 -5.77 22.88 10.54
CA LEU A 106 -4.52 23.63 10.41
C LEU A 106 -3.67 23.12 9.24
N ASN A 107 -3.88 21.86 8.82
CA ASN A 107 -3.20 21.32 7.66
C ASN A 107 -3.65 21.98 6.36
N LEU A 108 -4.83 22.61 6.30
CA LEU A 108 -5.31 23.28 5.09
C LEU A 108 -4.65 24.65 4.88
N GLU A 109 -4.25 25.34 5.96
CA GLU A 109 -3.60 26.65 5.91
C GLU A 109 -2.28 26.61 5.12
N LYS A 110 -1.59 25.47 5.08
CA LYS A 110 -0.34 25.30 4.34
C LYS A 110 -0.52 25.44 2.81
N TYR A 111 -1.76 25.30 2.31
CA TYR A 111 -2.08 25.39 0.89
C TYR A 111 -2.46 26.81 0.43
N GLU A 112 -2.96 27.68 1.32
CA GLU A 112 -3.53 29.00 0.97
C GLU A 112 -2.55 29.93 0.22
N ASN A 113 -1.25 29.85 0.54
CA ASN A 113 -0.22 30.69 -0.07
C ASN A 113 0.84 29.88 -0.85
N ALA A 114 0.53 28.63 -1.15
CA ALA A 114 1.43 27.74 -1.87
C ALA A 114 1.13 27.72 -3.38
N ASN A 115 2.16 27.43 -4.17
CA ASN A 115 2.01 27.03 -5.56
C ASN A 115 1.88 25.50 -5.59
N ILE A 116 0.68 24.99 -5.88
CA ILE A 116 0.36 23.57 -5.76
C ILE A 116 0.51 22.91 -7.12
N ILE A 117 1.32 21.85 -7.18
CA ILE A 117 1.66 21.13 -8.40
C ILE A 117 1.30 19.65 -8.21
N LEU A 118 0.37 19.14 -9.02
CA LEU A 118 0.11 17.71 -9.18
C LEU A 118 1.08 17.17 -10.23
N TYR A 119 1.97 16.27 -9.84
CA TYR A 119 2.99 15.68 -10.73
C TYR A 119 2.61 14.25 -11.09
N ASN A 120 2.58 13.92 -12.39
CA ASN A 120 2.27 12.58 -12.93
C ASN A 120 1.02 11.94 -12.29
N TYR A 121 -0.01 12.75 -12.12
CA TYR A 121 -1.24 12.33 -11.47
C TYR A 121 -2.18 11.59 -12.43
N TYR A 122 -2.48 10.33 -12.11
CA TYR A 122 -3.47 9.50 -12.80
C TYR A 122 -4.66 9.21 -11.88
N ARG A 123 -5.89 9.30 -12.41
CA ARG A 123 -7.14 9.12 -11.66
C ARG A 123 -7.45 7.63 -11.41
N THR A 124 -6.68 6.96 -10.56
CA THR A 124 -6.83 5.51 -10.28
C THR A 124 -7.43 5.18 -8.91
N ASP A 125 -7.42 6.12 -7.96
CA ASP A 125 -7.91 5.94 -6.59
C ASP A 125 -9.04 6.93 -6.29
N ASP A 126 -10.21 6.43 -5.92
CA ASP A 126 -11.41 7.23 -5.65
C ASP A 126 -11.23 8.20 -4.47
N LEU A 127 -10.48 7.82 -3.44
CA LEU A 127 -10.18 8.70 -2.30
C LEU A 127 -9.27 9.83 -2.74
N LEU A 128 -8.24 9.50 -3.52
CA LEU A 128 -7.32 10.50 -4.06
C LEU A 128 -8.06 11.46 -5.00
N ASN A 129 -8.92 10.93 -5.88
CA ASN A 129 -9.77 11.71 -6.77
C ASN A 129 -10.63 12.70 -5.96
N SER A 130 -11.32 12.24 -4.93
CA SER A 130 -12.17 13.08 -4.10
C SER A 130 -11.38 14.15 -3.32
N ALA A 131 -10.20 13.79 -2.80
CA ALA A 131 -9.31 14.73 -2.14
C ALA A 131 -8.80 15.81 -3.10
N ILE A 132 -8.44 15.44 -4.32
CA ILE A 132 -7.98 16.37 -5.35
C ILE A 132 -9.11 17.26 -5.86
N GLU A 133 -10.34 16.76 -5.99
CA GLU A 133 -11.50 17.60 -6.32
C GLU A 133 -11.69 18.69 -5.27
N LYS A 134 -11.65 18.36 -3.98
CA LYS A 134 -11.70 19.35 -2.90
C LYS A 134 -10.51 20.31 -2.94
N LEU A 135 -9.30 19.84 -3.25
CA LEU A 135 -8.11 20.68 -3.41
C LEU A 135 -8.31 21.69 -4.55
N GLU A 136 -8.81 21.24 -5.71
CA GLU A 136 -9.08 22.07 -6.90
C GLU A 136 -10.23 23.07 -6.69
N GLU A 137 -11.22 22.73 -5.87
CA GLU A 137 -12.31 23.64 -5.49
C GLU A 137 -11.82 24.81 -4.63
N ASN A 138 -10.82 24.58 -3.77
CA ASN A 138 -10.37 25.55 -2.77
C ASN A 138 -9.09 26.31 -3.19
N PHE A 139 -8.25 25.72 -4.06
CA PHE A 139 -6.94 26.26 -4.39
C PHE A 139 -6.61 26.13 -5.89
N PRO A 140 -5.80 27.05 -6.45
CA PRO A 140 -5.31 26.92 -7.81
C PRO A 140 -4.26 25.81 -7.90
N VAL A 141 -4.55 24.78 -8.70
CA VAL A 141 -3.69 23.61 -8.88
C VAL A 141 -3.12 23.56 -10.29
N ILE A 142 -1.81 23.35 -10.40
CA ILE A 142 -1.12 23.16 -11.68
C ILE A 142 -0.88 21.67 -11.91
N LYS A 143 -1.47 21.13 -12.98
CA LYS A 143 -1.23 19.74 -13.41
C LYS A 143 0.02 19.69 -14.27
N TYR A 144 1.01 18.92 -13.84
CA TYR A 144 2.24 18.70 -14.58
C TYR A 144 2.41 17.22 -14.91
N TYR A 145 2.51 16.95 -16.20
CA TYR A 145 2.85 15.63 -16.72
C TYR A 145 4.26 15.70 -17.28
N SER A 146 5.18 14.92 -16.71
CA SER A 146 6.52 14.82 -17.29
C SER A 146 6.41 14.19 -18.66
N LYS A 147 6.87 14.90 -19.70
CA LYS A 147 7.05 14.34 -21.05
C LYS A 147 8.00 13.14 -21.09
N GLU A 148 8.72 12.85 -20.00
CA GLU A 148 9.61 11.69 -19.84
C GLU A 148 8.87 10.38 -19.61
N CYS A 149 7.53 10.38 -19.54
CA CYS A 149 6.79 9.27 -20.15
C CYS A 149 6.76 9.48 -21.66
N GLU A 150 7.93 9.57 -22.31
CA GLU A 150 8.02 9.15 -23.70
C GLU A 150 7.51 7.73 -23.63
N SER A 151 6.36 7.51 -24.27
CA SER A 151 5.68 6.23 -24.34
C SER A 151 6.73 5.14 -24.51
N SER A 152 7.07 4.45 -23.42
CA SER A 152 7.63 3.11 -23.53
C SER A 152 6.59 2.40 -24.39
N ASN A 153 6.92 2.18 -25.66
CA ASN A 153 5.97 1.65 -26.62
C ASN A 153 5.37 0.41 -25.97
N VAL A 154 4.08 0.48 -25.62
CA VAL A 154 3.40 -0.66 -25.02
C VAL A 154 3.18 -1.63 -26.18
N TYR A 155 3.99 -2.67 -26.22
CA TYR A 155 3.90 -3.68 -27.25
C TYR A 155 2.79 -4.65 -26.90
N PHE A 156 1.78 -4.73 -27.75
CA PHE A 156 0.72 -5.73 -27.66
C PHE A 156 1.00 -6.82 -28.69
N ASN A 157 1.19 -8.04 -28.20
CA ASN A 157 1.42 -9.22 -29.04
C ASN A 157 0.33 -10.25 -28.77
N GLU A 158 -0.32 -10.75 -29.82
CA GLU A 158 -1.28 -11.85 -29.72
C GLU A 158 -0.61 -13.18 -30.04
N TYR A 159 -0.91 -14.21 -29.25
CA TYR A 159 -0.39 -15.56 -29.45
C TYR A 159 -1.54 -16.55 -29.54
N SER A 160 -1.36 -17.56 -30.39
CA SER A 160 -2.36 -18.62 -30.57
C SER A 160 -2.44 -19.60 -29.38
N THR A 161 -1.42 -19.64 -28.52
CA THR A 161 -1.33 -20.55 -27.37
C THR A 161 -0.47 -19.96 -26.26
N ILE A 162 -0.77 -20.32 -25.00
CA ILE A 162 0.00 -19.93 -23.80
C ILE A 162 1.49 -20.30 -23.95
N ASN A 163 1.79 -21.49 -24.49
CA ASN A 163 3.18 -21.92 -24.69
C ASN A 163 3.97 -20.99 -25.64
N LYS A 164 3.34 -20.43 -26.68
CA LYS A 164 4.02 -19.52 -27.60
C LYS A 164 4.27 -18.16 -26.94
N GLU A 165 3.30 -17.67 -26.18
CA GLU A 165 3.42 -16.43 -25.42
C GLU A 165 4.52 -16.53 -24.37
N VAL A 166 4.48 -17.57 -23.52
CA VAL A 166 5.48 -17.79 -22.47
C VAL A 166 6.88 -17.99 -23.08
N LYS A 167 7.00 -18.70 -24.20
CA LYS A 167 8.27 -18.86 -24.90
C LYS A 167 8.82 -17.51 -25.36
N ASP A 168 8.01 -16.67 -26.00
CA ASP A 168 8.41 -15.34 -26.45
C ASP A 168 8.77 -14.41 -25.28
N LEU A 169 7.96 -14.45 -24.21
CA LEU A 169 8.22 -13.72 -22.97
C LEU A 169 9.57 -14.12 -22.37
N THR A 170 9.87 -15.42 -22.32
CA THR A 170 11.16 -15.93 -21.80
C THR A 170 12.33 -15.40 -22.63
N TYR A 171 12.20 -15.34 -23.96
CA TYR A 171 13.23 -14.75 -24.83
C TYR A 171 13.42 -13.27 -24.56
N LYS A 172 12.34 -12.50 -24.43
CA LYS A 172 12.42 -11.06 -24.13
C LYS A 172 13.09 -10.80 -22.80
N VAL A 173 12.73 -11.56 -21.75
CA VAL A 173 13.40 -11.42 -20.45
C VAL A 173 14.88 -11.79 -20.55
N ALA A 174 15.22 -12.88 -21.26
CA ALA A 174 16.62 -13.25 -21.49
C ALA A 174 17.40 -12.14 -22.23
N GLU A 175 16.79 -11.50 -23.22
CA GLU A 175 17.37 -10.38 -23.97
C GLU A 175 17.59 -9.15 -23.08
N LEU A 176 16.60 -8.80 -22.24
CA LEU A 176 16.73 -7.69 -21.28
C LEU A 176 17.86 -7.94 -20.27
N LEU A 177 17.95 -9.16 -19.72
CA LEU A 177 19.03 -9.55 -18.82
C LEU A 177 20.39 -9.52 -19.52
N HIS A 178 20.47 -9.99 -20.77
CA HIS A 178 21.70 -9.90 -21.58
C HIS A 178 22.11 -8.43 -21.82
N ASN A 179 21.14 -7.52 -21.95
CA ASN A 179 21.37 -6.09 -22.08
C ASN A 179 21.66 -5.38 -20.75
N ASN A 180 21.97 -6.12 -19.69
CA ASN A 180 22.28 -5.63 -18.34
C ASN A 180 21.12 -4.86 -17.66
N VAL A 181 19.86 -5.15 -18.00
CA VAL A 181 18.73 -4.68 -17.21
C VAL A 181 18.72 -5.46 -15.88
N PRO A 182 18.71 -4.78 -14.71
CA PRO A 182 18.65 -5.45 -13.42
C PRO A 182 17.41 -6.36 -13.33
N SER A 183 17.57 -7.56 -12.77
CA SER A 183 16.45 -8.51 -12.63
C SER A 183 15.31 -7.97 -11.76
N GLU A 184 15.62 -7.08 -10.82
CA GLU A 184 14.66 -6.41 -9.94
C GLU A 184 13.73 -5.43 -10.70
N ASP A 185 14.15 -4.96 -11.88
CA ASP A 185 13.38 -4.03 -12.72
C ASP A 185 12.46 -4.76 -13.73
N ILE A 186 12.50 -6.10 -13.77
CA ILE A 186 11.71 -6.91 -14.69
C ILE A 186 10.61 -7.64 -13.90
N VAL A 187 9.36 -7.16 -14.06
CA VAL A 187 8.19 -7.73 -13.38
C VAL A 187 7.26 -8.38 -14.39
N ILE A 188 6.88 -9.64 -14.13
CA ILE A 188 5.87 -10.37 -14.90
C ILE A 188 4.59 -10.41 -14.07
N ILE A 189 3.59 -9.65 -14.49
CA ILE A 189 2.28 -9.61 -13.82
C ILE A 189 1.37 -10.61 -14.53
N ASN A 190 0.85 -11.59 -13.79
CA ASN A 190 -0.06 -12.59 -14.33
C ASN A 190 -1.15 -12.96 -13.33
N ASN A 191 -2.40 -12.94 -13.78
CA ASN A 191 -3.57 -13.24 -12.96
C ASN A 191 -4.13 -14.65 -13.20
N ASN A 192 -3.58 -15.43 -14.13
CA ASN A 192 -4.05 -16.76 -14.47
C ASN A 192 -3.07 -17.86 -14.00
N SER A 193 -3.56 -18.73 -13.11
CA SER A 193 -2.80 -19.85 -12.53
C SER A 193 -2.31 -20.88 -13.56
N GLU A 194 -2.96 -21.00 -14.72
CA GLU A 194 -2.56 -21.94 -15.77
C GLU A 194 -1.17 -21.63 -16.36
N TYR A 195 -0.72 -20.37 -16.25
CA TYR A 195 0.58 -19.96 -16.75
C TYR A 195 1.73 -20.36 -15.83
N ASP A 196 1.52 -20.52 -14.52
CA ASP A 196 2.62 -20.64 -13.54
C ASP A 196 3.50 -21.87 -13.83
N ALA A 197 2.89 -23.03 -14.08
CA ALA A 197 3.62 -24.24 -14.41
C ALA A 197 4.43 -24.10 -15.72
N ILE A 198 3.87 -23.40 -16.72
CA ILE A 198 4.49 -23.20 -18.03
C ILE A 198 5.61 -22.17 -17.92
N LEU A 199 5.39 -21.06 -17.22
CA LEU A 199 6.40 -20.02 -16.92
C LEU A 199 7.60 -20.63 -16.22
N ARG A 200 7.38 -21.35 -15.11
CA ARG A 200 8.48 -22.01 -14.38
C ARG A 200 9.25 -22.98 -15.27
N ALA A 201 8.57 -23.77 -16.10
CA ALA A 201 9.25 -24.69 -17.02
C ALA A 201 10.16 -23.95 -18.02
N TYR A 202 9.65 -22.94 -18.72
CA TYR A 202 10.43 -22.20 -19.72
C TYR A 202 11.55 -21.35 -19.10
N PHE A 203 11.28 -20.66 -17.98
CA PHE A 203 12.28 -19.84 -17.30
C PHE A 203 13.39 -20.69 -16.68
N ASN A 204 13.05 -21.85 -16.10
CA ASN A 204 14.06 -22.81 -15.62
C ASN A 204 14.93 -23.35 -16.77
N LEU A 205 14.35 -23.63 -17.94
CA LEU A 205 15.11 -24.04 -19.13
C LEU A 205 16.05 -22.93 -19.62
N ALA A 206 15.66 -21.67 -19.46
CA ALA A 206 16.49 -20.51 -19.76
C ALA A 206 17.46 -20.13 -18.62
N ASN A 207 17.45 -20.88 -17.50
CA ASN A 207 18.21 -20.60 -16.29
C ASN A 207 17.95 -19.20 -15.69
N ILE A 208 16.71 -18.71 -15.81
CA ILE A 208 16.26 -17.44 -15.24
C ILE A 208 15.47 -17.75 -13.97
N SER A 209 15.89 -17.19 -12.84
CA SER A 209 15.18 -17.37 -11.56
C SER A 209 13.98 -16.42 -11.50
N LEU A 210 12.78 -16.98 -11.36
CA LEU A 210 11.58 -16.21 -11.02
C LEU A 210 11.52 -16.04 -9.50
N SER A 211 11.57 -14.80 -9.01
CA SER A 211 11.18 -14.49 -7.65
C SER A 211 9.69 -14.22 -7.64
N ASP A 212 8.94 -15.01 -6.86
CA ASP A 212 7.57 -14.61 -6.51
C ASP A 212 7.65 -13.26 -5.78
N GLU A 213 6.60 -12.41 -5.90
CA GLU A 213 6.46 -11.10 -5.23
C GLU A 213 6.86 -11.15 -3.75
N LEU A 214 6.91 -10.00 -3.07
CA LEU A 214 6.90 -9.94 -1.60
C LEU A 214 5.63 -10.64 -1.08
N VAL A 215 5.71 -11.96 -0.97
CA VAL A 215 4.62 -12.81 -0.53
C VAL A 215 4.30 -12.34 0.88
N PRO A 216 3.07 -11.84 1.14
CA PRO A 216 2.74 -11.34 2.47
C PRO A 216 3.11 -12.37 3.52
N LEU A 217 3.63 -11.94 4.67
CA LEU A 217 4.26 -12.85 5.64
C LEU A 217 3.32 -13.99 6.04
N ILE A 218 2.01 -13.73 6.07
CA ILE A 218 0.97 -14.73 6.36
C ILE A 218 0.94 -15.92 5.39
N HIS A 219 1.47 -15.81 4.18
CA HIS A 219 1.45 -16.88 3.19
C HIS A 219 2.52 -17.95 3.43
N TYR A 220 3.61 -17.62 4.12
CA TYR A 220 4.64 -18.60 4.48
C TYR A 220 4.07 -19.60 5.49
N GLU A 221 4.14 -20.91 5.18
CA GLU A 221 3.65 -21.96 6.08
C GLU A 221 4.26 -21.88 7.47
N PHE A 222 5.56 -21.56 7.54
CA PHE A 222 6.25 -21.33 8.80
C PHE A 222 5.55 -20.25 9.65
N VAL A 223 5.18 -19.12 9.04
CA VAL A 223 4.49 -18.02 9.73
C VAL A 223 3.09 -18.45 10.16
N LYS A 224 2.34 -19.15 9.31
CA LYS A 224 1.02 -19.72 9.68
C LYS A 224 1.10 -20.65 10.88
N ASN A 225 2.11 -21.52 10.92
CA ASN A 225 2.33 -22.45 12.02
C ASN A 225 2.64 -21.72 13.32
N ILE A 226 3.56 -20.75 13.27
CA ILE A 226 3.89 -19.91 14.44
C ILE A 226 2.63 -19.18 14.95
N ILE A 227 1.86 -18.53 14.08
CA ILE A 227 0.63 -17.84 14.48
C ILE A 227 -0.34 -18.82 15.13
N ASN A 228 -0.61 -19.97 14.50
CA ASN A 228 -1.53 -20.95 15.05
C ASN A 228 -1.05 -21.45 16.42
N GLU A 229 0.24 -21.73 16.58
CA GLU A 229 0.82 -22.17 17.86
C GLU A 229 0.75 -21.09 18.95
N ILE A 230 0.97 -19.81 18.61
CA ILE A 230 0.83 -18.69 19.57
C ILE A 230 -0.55 -18.72 20.21
N PHE A 231 -1.58 -18.96 19.39
CA PHE A 231 -2.97 -19.03 19.82
C PHE A 231 -3.42 -20.44 20.24
N VAL A 232 -2.54 -21.43 20.33
CA VAL A 232 -2.85 -22.69 21.03
C VAL A 232 -2.70 -22.52 22.54
N TYR A 233 -1.75 -21.71 22.99
CA TYR A 233 -1.59 -21.42 24.42
C TYR A 233 -2.79 -20.61 24.94
N ASP A 234 -3.32 -21.02 26.10
CA ASP A 234 -4.48 -20.35 26.74
C ASP A 234 -4.09 -19.07 27.50
N ASP A 235 -2.80 -18.87 27.72
CA ASP A 235 -2.28 -17.66 28.34
C ASP A 235 -2.38 -16.49 27.35
N ILE A 236 -3.24 -15.52 27.65
CA ILE A 236 -3.51 -14.28 26.88
C ILE A 236 -2.22 -13.46 26.59
N ASN A 237 -1.10 -13.80 27.24
CA ASN A 237 0.17 -13.12 27.03
C ASN A 237 0.89 -13.59 25.75
N LEU A 238 0.58 -12.89 24.65
CA LEU A 238 1.18 -13.06 23.32
C LEU A 238 2.71 -13.11 23.33
N VAL A 239 3.37 -12.25 24.12
CA VAL A 239 4.84 -12.17 24.18
C VAL A 239 5.41 -13.44 24.79
N ASN A 240 4.82 -13.90 25.89
CA ASN A 240 5.26 -15.12 26.55
C ASN A 240 5.02 -16.35 25.68
N SER A 241 3.86 -16.43 25.02
CA SER A 241 3.54 -17.52 24.08
C SER A 241 4.48 -17.53 22.88
N PHE A 242 4.79 -16.37 22.31
CA PHE A 242 5.77 -16.25 21.22
C PHE A 242 7.18 -16.64 21.65
N ASN A 243 7.64 -16.16 22.82
CA ASN A 243 8.97 -16.50 23.34
C ASN A 243 9.10 -18.01 23.58
N LYS A 244 8.08 -18.66 24.18
CA LYS A 244 8.06 -20.12 24.36
C LYS A 244 8.18 -20.87 23.04
N ILE A 245 7.52 -20.39 22.00
CA ILE A 245 7.59 -20.99 20.65
C ILE A 245 8.99 -20.80 20.08
N VAL A 246 9.53 -19.59 20.12
CA VAL A 246 10.88 -19.27 19.62
C VAL A 246 11.95 -20.11 20.33
N GLU A 247 11.84 -20.30 21.65
CA GLU A 247 12.73 -21.16 22.44
C GLU A 247 12.62 -22.64 22.06
N ARG A 248 11.42 -23.10 21.70
CA ARG A 248 11.17 -24.50 21.27
C ARG A 248 11.86 -24.82 19.94
N TYR A 249 11.93 -23.83 19.06
CA TYR A 249 12.64 -23.94 17.79
C TYR A 249 14.13 -23.60 17.98
N THR A 250 14.92 -24.61 18.33
CA THR A 250 16.34 -24.45 18.66
C THR A 250 17.25 -24.14 17.46
N LYS A 251 16.77 -24.25 16.22
CA LYS A 251 17.52 -23.94 15.00
C LYS A 251 16.59 -23.36 13.93
N PHE A 252 16.76 -22.08 13.65
CA PHE A 252 16.17 -21.43 12.49
C PHE A 252 17.19 -21.31 11.37
N SER A 253 16.75 -21.52 10.14
CA SER A 253 17.48 -21.08 8.97
C SER A 253 17.62 -19.55 8.96
N ARG A 254 18.53 -19.03 8.13
CA ARG A 254 18.71 -17.58 7.95
C ARG A 254 17.42 -16.90 7.44
N ALA A 255 16.62 -17.60 6.64
CA ALA A 255 15.34 -17.10 6.12
C ALA A 255 14.29 -17.03 7.23
N GLU A 256 14.11 -18.10 8.01
CA GLU A 256 13.16 -18.14 9.14
C GLU A 256 13.52 -17.11 10.22
N THR A 257 14.81 -16.89 10.48
CA THR A 257 15.28 -15.87 11.43
C THR A 257 14.83 -14.46 11.02
N LYS A 258 14.77 -14.16 9.71
CA LYS A 258 14.24 -12.87 9.23
C LYS A 258 12.73 -12.78 9.46
N LEU A 259 11.99 -13.84 9.13
CA LEU A 259 10.53 -13.89 9.33
C LEU A 259 10.16 -13.70 10.81
N ILE A 260 10.88 -14.34 11.72
CA ILE A 260 10.67 -14.20 13.18
C ILE A 260 10.86 -12.76 13.65
N LYS A 261 11.86 -12.06 13.13
CA LYS A 261 12.08 -10.65 13.48
C LYS A 261 10.90 -9.77 13.08
N GLU A 262 10.31 -10.03 11.91
CA GLU A 262 9.12 -9.29 11.46
C GLU A 262 7.89 -9.65 12.29
N ILE A 263 7.66 -10.93 12.59
CA ILE A 263 6.59 -11.36 13.52
C ILE A 263 6.76 -10.70 14.88
N ASN A 264 7.99 -10.65 15.42
CA ASN A 264 8.26 -10.03 16.72
C ASN A 264 7.91 -8.54 16.76
N LYS A 265 8.16 -7.79 15.67
CA LYS A 265 7.77 -6.39 15.58
C LYS A 265 6.24 -6.23 15.66
N VAL A 266 5.52 -7.10 14.96
CA VAL A 266 4.04 -7.13 14.99
C VAL A 266 3.56 -7.48 16.39
N ILE A 267 4.07 -8.53 17.02
CA ILE A 267 3.63 -8.92 18.37
C ILE A 267 3.96 -7.84 19.41
N ALA A 268 5.13 -7.22 19.31
CA ALA A 268 5.55 -6.15 20.21
C ALA A 268 4.64 -4.91 20.13
N SER A 269 4.05 -4.60 18.97
CA SER A 269 3.11 -3.48 18.85
C SER A 269 1.75 -3.77 19.49
N LEU A 270 1.44 -5.03 19.81
CA LEU A 270 0.14 -5.46 20.34
C LEU A 270 0.12 -5.66 21.86
N VAL A 271 1.27 -5.55 22.54
CA VAL A 271 1.44 -5.92 23.97
C VAL A 271 0.52 -5.15 24.91
N ASN A 272 0.12 -3.94 24.54
CA ASN A 272 -0.71 -3.07 25.38
C ASN A 272 -2.20 -3.09 25.01
N LEU A 273 -2.61 -3.93 24.05
CA LEU A 273 -4.01 -4.01 23.61
C LEU A 273 -4.76 -5.06 24.44
N ASN A 274 -5.85 -4.63 25.10
CA ASN A 274 -6.75 -5.52 25.83
C ASN A 274 -7.80 -6.11 24.88
N LEU A 275 -7.39 -7.09 24.08
CA LEU A 275 -8.24 -7.79 23.11
C LEU A 275 -8.39 -9.26 23.49
N ASN A 276 -9.50 -9.88 23.08
CA ASN A 276 -9.67 -11.32 23.26
C ASN A 276 -8.81 -12.11 22.27
N LYS A 277 -8.70 -13.42 22.51
CA LYS A 277 -7.84 -14.33 21.75
C LYS A 277 -8.14 -14.35 20.25
N MET A 278 -9.41 -14.23 19.86
CA MET A 278 -9.84 -14.24 18.45
C MET A 278 -9.50 -12.91 17.77
N GLU A 279 -9.77 -11.79 18.43
CA GLU A 279 -9.46 -10.44 17.95
C GLU A 279 -7.95 -10.21 17.78
N LEU A 280 -7.16 -10.68 18.74
CA LEU A 280 -5.69 -10.65 18.64
C LEU A 280 -5.18 -11.46 17.45
N LYS A 281 -5.79 -12.63 17.17
CA LYS A 281 -5.41 -13.46 16.03
C LYS A 281 -5.69 -12.74 14.72
N ASP A 282 -6.88 -12.19 14.56
CA ASP A 282 -7.26 -11.47 13.36
C ASP A 282 -6.40 -10.22 13.15
N LEU A 283 -6.01 -9.52 14.22
CA LEU A 283 -5.14 -8.36 14.17
C LEU A 283 -3.70 -8.72 13.76
N VAL A 284 -3.16 -9.82 14.30
CA VAL A 284 -1.83 -10.34 13.91
C VAL A 284 -1.82 -10.73 12.44
N VAL A 285 -2.86 -11.43 11.98
CA VAL A 285 -3.01 -11.81 10.56
C VAL A 285 -3.07 -10.56 9.67
N TYR A 286 -3.85 -9.55 10.08
CA TYR A 286 -3.97 -8.29 9.36
C TYR A 286 -2.63 -7.56 9.24
N LEU A 287 -1.86 -7.46 10.32
CA LEU A 287 -0.57 -6.77 10.33
C LEU A 287 0.55 -7.54 9.60
N LEU A 288 0.34 -8.82 9.31
CA LEU A 288 1.27 -9.68 8.56
C LEU A 288 0.84 -9.87 7.08
N THR A 289 -0.24 -9.21 6.67
CA THR A 289 -0.68 -9.12 5.27
C THR A 289 -0.14 -7.84 4.65
#